data_AF-A0A1S1Z4P9-F1
#
_entry.id   AF-A0A1S1Z4P9-F1
#
_cell.length_a   1.000
_cell.length_b   1.000
_cell.length_c   1.000
_cell.angle_alpha   90.00
_cell.angle_beta   90.00
_cell.angle_gamma   90.00
#
_symmetry.space_group_name_H-M   'P 1'
#
loop_
_entity.id
_entity.type
_entity.pdbx_description
1 polymer ?
#
loop_
_entity_poly.entity_id
_entity_poly.type
_entity_poly.pdbx_seq_one_letter_code
_entity_poly.pdbx_strand_id
1 'polypeptide(L)'
;MKKYSIISVLVLLFISSFTFADGGDHGKESNRNYDHMNTPPKVKTAPFINGVANNGTLEIFKDGKHHKMIVDKTTDNILFDNLNEGSDFVRVYTDYSDGNECLLIWRKKKVDKESGDITWKKYTYKFYEDLGWRPVDNSTTKVKSFD
;
A
#
# COMPACT_ATOMS: atom_id res chain seq x y z
N MET A 1 49.08 37.94 -22.48
CA MET A 1 47.84 37.86 -21.68
C MET A 1 47.24 36.45 -21.63
N LYS A 2 48.05 35.38 -21.45
CA LYS A 2 47.56 33.99 -21.38
C LYS A 2 47.72 33.32 -19.99
N LYS A 3 48.52 33.92 -19.10
CA LYS A 3 48.85 33.34 -17.77
C LYS A 3 47.74 33.50 -16.73
N TYR A 4 46.95 34.57 -16.81
CA TYR A 4 45.83 34.82 -15.89
C TYR A 4 44.58 33.98 -16.21
N SER A 5 44.44 33.51 -17.46
CA SER A 5 43.31 32.67 -17.88
C SER A 5 43.37 31.28 -17.26
N ILE A 6 44.56 30.71 -17.08
CA ILE A 6 44.74 29.37 -16.51
C ILE A 6 44.42 29.37 -15.01
N ILE A 7 44.81 30.44 -14.30
CA ILE A 7 44.52 30.60 -12.87
C ILE A 7 43.02 30.75 -12.64
N SER A 8 42.32 31.51 -13.49
CA SER A 8 40.87 31.69 -13.37
C SER A 8 40.08 30.40 -13.64
N VAL A 9 40.53 29.56 -14.58
CA VAL A 9 39.93 28.24 -14.85
C VAL A 9 40.16 27.26 -13.70
N LEU A 10 41.35 27.28 -13.08
CA LEU A 10 41.65 26.42 -11.93
C LEU A 10 40.82 26.77 -10.68
N VAL A 11 40.55 28.06 -10.44
CA VAL A 11 39.68 28.51 -9.34
C VAL A 11 38.22 28.09 -9.57
N LEU A 12 37.73 28.17 -10.81
CA LEU A 12 36.38 27.70 -11.18
C LEU A 12 36.21 26.19 -11.01
N LEU A 13 37.23 25.40 -11.38
CA LEU A 13 37.23 23.94 -11.18
C LEU A 13 37.26 23.54 -9.70
N PHE A 14 37.92 24.33 -8.85
CA PHE A 14 37.96 24.07 -7.41
C PHE A 14 36.61 24.34 -6.73
N ILE A 15 35.86 25.36 -7.16
CA ILE A 15 34.54 25.70 -6.61
C ILE A 15 33.49 24.66 -7.02
N SER A 16 33.55 24.10 -8.23
CA SER A 16 32.65 23.01 -8.63
C SER A 16 32.83 21.74 -7.78
N SER A 17 34.04 21.47 -7.30
CA SER A 17 34.32 20.29 -6.45
C SER A 17 33.75 20.40 -5.04
N PHE A 18 33.44 21.62 -4.56
CA PHE A 18 32.80 21.82 -3.25
C PHE A 18 31.27 21.79 -3.31
N THR A 19 30.67 21.72 -4.50
CA THR A 19 29.20 21.61 -4.65
C THR A 19 28.67 20.17 -4.66
N PHE A 20 29.54 19.18 -4.42
CA PHE A 20 29.16 17.78 -4.19
C PHE A 20 29.72 17.30 -2.84
N ALA A 21 29.44 18.06 -1.79
CA ALA A 21 29.66 17.64 -0.41
C ALA A 21 28.49 18.12 0.47
N ASP A 22 27.27 17.92 -0.03
CA ASP A 22 26.06 17.90 0.81
C ASP A 22 25.18 16.73 0.37
N GLY A 23 25.81 15.55 0.27
CA GLY A 23 25.10 14.28 0.41
C GLY A 23 24.88 14.05 1.89
N GLY A 24 24.16 14.99 2.52
CA GLY A 24 23.74 14.92 3.90
C GLY A 24 23.17 13.53 4.16
N ASP A 25 23.56 12.99 5.30
CA ASP A 25 23.01 11.85 5.98
C ASP A 25 21.56 11.61 5.53
N HIS A 26 21.39 10.80 4.47
CA HIS A 26 20.10 10.25 4.08
C HIS A 26 19.81 9.20 5.16
N GLY A 27 19.50 9.70 6.35
CA GLY A 27 18.91 8.94 7.42
C GLY A 27 17.77 8.20 6.76
N LYS A 28 17.87 6.87 6.77
CA LYS A 28 16.89 5.92 6.23
C LYS A 28 15.50 6.54 6.36
N GLU A 29 14.98 7.12 5.28
CA GLU A 29 13.55 7.37 5.16
C GLU A 29 12.95 5.98 5.03
N SER A 30 12.83 5.31 6.18
CA SER A 30 12.11 4.07 6.28
C SER A 30 10.72 4.37 5.75
N ASN A 31 10.20 3.41 5.02
CA ASN A 31 8.99 3.45 4.24
C ASN A 31 7.75 3.68 5.13
N ARG A 32 7.64 4.88 5.75
CA ARG A 32 6.62 5.24 6.76
C ARG A 32 5.22 5.01 6.21
N ASN A 33 5.05 5.20 4.91
CA ASN A 33 3.79 4.96 4.21
C ASN A 33 3.45 3.46 4.13
N TYR A 34 4.42 2.61 3.80
CA TYR A 34 4.27 1.15 3.80
C TYR A 34 3.93 0.61 5.20
N ASP A 35 4.66 1.06 6.23
CA ASP A 35 4.42 0.64 7.62
C ASP A 35 3.03 1.05 8.09
N HIS A 36 2.59 2.26 7.79
CA HIS A 36 1.26 2.73 8.20
C HIS A 36 0.12 1.92 7.56
N MET A 37 0.24 1.56 6.27
CA MET A 37 -0.80 0.76 5.58
C MET A 37 -0.79 -0.71 6.02
N ASN A 38 0.39 -1.25 6.36
CA ASN A 38 0.57 -2.62 6.84
C ASN A 38 0.34 -2.81 8.35
N THR A 39 0.08 -1.73 9.09
CA THR A 39 -0.26 -1.81 10.52
C THR A 39 -1.77 -2.03 10.70
N PRO A 40 -2.21 -2.85 11.66
CA PRO A 40 -3.63 -2.98 11.98
C PRO A 40 -4.30 -1.62 12.27
N PRO A 41 -5.53 -1.40 11.80
CA PRO A 41 -6.18 -0.10 11.89
C PRO A 41 -6.62 0.24 13.32
N LYS A 42 -6.57 1.53 13.66
CA LYS A 42 -7.21 2.05 14.87
C LYS A 42 -8.72 2.16 14.63
N VAL A 43 -9.51 1.20 15.13
CA VAL A 43 -10.95 1.04 14.88
C VAL A 43 -11.76 2.33 14.98
N LYS A 44 -11.46 3.20 15.96
CA LYS A 44 -12.22 4.45 16.19
C LYS A 44 -12.06 5.50 15.08
N THR A 45 -10.91 5.50 14.40
CA THR A 45 -10.51 6.59 13.48
C THR A 45 -10.26 6.10 12.06
N ALA A 46 -10.15 4.79 11.87
CA ALA A 46 -9.87 4.19 10.59
C ALA A 46 -11.12 4.19 9.70
N PRO A 47 -11.05 4.71 8.47
CA PRO A 47 -12.15 4.57 7.53
C PRO A 47 -12.38 3.10 7.19
N PHE A 48 -13.63 2.72 6.96
CA PHE A 48 -14.00 1.36 6.54
C PHE A 48 -13.24 0.93 5.27
N ILE A 49 -13.17 1.83 4.29
CA ILE A 49 -12.47 1.63 3.02
C ILE A 49 -11.56 2.83 2.76
N ASN A 50 -10.34 2.58 2.31
CA ASN A 50 -9.46 3.62 1.79
C ASN A 50 -8.80 3.12 0.49
N GLY A 51 -8.83 3.94 -0.56
CA GLY A 51 -8.16 3.66 -1.83
C GLY A 51 -8.93 2.79 -2.83
N VAL A 52 -9.93 1.99 -2.42
CA VAL A 52 -10.68 1.13 -3.36
C VAL A 52 -11.44 1.95 -4.41
N ALA A 53 -12.14 3.01 -4.01
CA ALA A 53 -12.89 3.86 -4.96
C ALA A 53 -11.98 4.62 -5.95
N ASN A 54 -10.71 4.84 -5.59
CA ASN A 54 -9.72 5.49 -6.44
C ASN A 54 -8.97 4.47 -7.32
N ASN A 55 -9.09 3.18 -7.02
CA ASN A 55 -8.48 2.12 -7.80
C ASN A 55 -9.39 1.80 -9.01
N GLY A 56 -8.85 1.92 -10.23
CA GLY A 56 -9.63 1.73 -11.45
C GLY A 56 -10.10 0.29 -11.70
N THR A 57 -9.45 -0.68 -11.05
CA THR A 57 -9.64 -2.12 -11.27
C THR A 57 -10.47 -2.81 -10.18
N LEU A 58 -10.67 -2.17 -9.03
CA LEU A 58 -11.43 -2.74 -7.92
C LEU A 58 -12.82 -2.11 -7.78
N GLU A 59 -13.76 -2.92 -7.32
CA GLU A 59 -15.11 -2.48 -6.97
C GLU A 59 -15.58 -3.15 -5.68
N ILE A 60 -16.47 -2.46 -4.95
CA ILE A 60 -17.25 -3.06 -3.88
C ILE A 60 -18.64 -3.36 -4.41
N PHE A 61 -18.85 -4.63 -4.76
CA PHE A 61 -20.14 -5.12 -5.21
C PHE A 61 -21.05 -5.35 -4.00
N LYS A 62 -22.33 -4.99 -4.12
CA LYS A 62 -23.35 -5.18 -3.08
C LYS A 62 -24.45 -6.07 -3.62
N ASP A 63 -24.60 -7.24 -3.01
CA ASP A 63 -25.73 -8.13 -3.27
C ASP A 63 -26.74 -7.99 -2.11
N GLY A 64 -27.84 -7.29 -2.37
CA GLY A 64 -28.80 -6.93 -1.34
C GLY A 64 -28.23 -6.01 -0.24
N LYS A 65 -28.82 -6.07 0.96
CA LYS A 65 -28.58 -5.08 2.03
C LYS A 65 -27.31 -5.36 2.85
N HIS A 66 -26.97 -6.64 3.03
CA HIS A 66 -25.97 -7.08 4.01
C HIS A 66 -24.78 -7.81 3.39
N HIS A 67 -24.84 -8.19 2.12
CA HIS A 67 -23.76 -8.91 1.47
C HIS A 67 -22.97 -7.96 0.57
N LYS A 68 -21.68 -7.81 0.89
CA LYS A 68 -20.74 -6.96 0.16
C LYS A 68 -19.52 -7.79 -0.21
N MET A 69 -18.97 -7.54 -1.37
CA MET A 69 -17.82 -8.27 -1.91
C MET A 69 -16.82 -7.28 -2.49
N ILE A 70 -15.54 -7.64 -2.50
CA ILE A 70 -14.52 -6.93 -3.28
C ILE A 70 -14.29 -7.74 -4.55
N VAL A 71 -14.48 -7.07 -5.68
CA VAL A 71 -14.42 -7.67 -7.01
C VAL A 71 -13.33 -6.97 -7.82
N ASP A 72 -12.58 -7.75 -8.59
CA ASP A 72 -11.77 -7.26 -9.69
C ASP A 72 -12.66 -7.03 -10.91
N LYS A 73 -12.84 -5.78 -11.30
CA LYS A 73 -13.69 -5.34 -12.41
C LYS A 73 -13.21 -5.83 -13.78
N THR A 74 -11.95 -6.21 -13.88
CA THR A 74 -11.33 -6.61 -15.15
C THR A 74 -11.60 -8.08 -15.44
N THR A 75 -11.64 -8.90 -14.38
CA THR A 75 -11.73 -10.35 -14.49
C THR A 75 -13.02 -10.91 -13.90
N ASP A 76 -13.90 -10.06 -13.36
CA ASP A 76 -15.10 -10.42 -12.61
C ASP A 76 -14.81 -11.43 -11.49
N ASN A 77 -13.62 -11.35 -10.91
CA ASN A 77 -13.22 -12.25 -9.84
C ASN A 77 -13.59 -11.68 -8.47
N ILE A 78 -14.20 -12.51 -7.62
CA ILE A 78 -14.42 -12.19 -6.22
C ILE A 78 -13.10 -12.39 -5.47
N LEU A 79 -12.47 -11.28 -5.11
CA LEU A 79 -11.25 -11.29 -4.29
C LEU A 79 -11.60 -11.60 -2.85
N PHE A 80 -12.65 -10.95 -2.33
CA PHE A 80 -13.06 -11.09 -0.95
C PHE A 80 -14.58 -11.09 -0.81
N ASP A 81 -15.08 -12.12 -0.15
CA ASP A 81 -16.50 -12.38 0.03
C ASP A 81 -16.92 -12.07 1.48
N ASN A 82 -18.17 -11.63 1.66
CA ASN A 82 -18.75 -11.25 2.94
C ASN A 82 -17.99 -10.13 3.67
N LEU A 83 -17.69 -9.03 2.97
CA LEU A 83 -17.11 -7.83 3.56
C LEU A 83 -18.10 -7.16 4.54
N ASN A 84 -17.66 -6.91 5.77
CA ASN A 84 -18.53 -6.44 6.85
C ASN A 84 -18.06 -5.09 7.44
N GLU A 85 -18.96 -4.12 7.42
CA GLU A 85 -18.73 -2.78 7.98
C GLU A 85 -18.57 -2.85 9.51
N GLY A 86 -17.54 -2.18 10.03
CA GLY A 86 -17.23 -2.14 11.46
C GLY A 86 -16.39 -3.31 11.97
N SER A 87 -16.26 -4.41 11.22
CA SER A 87 -15.31 -5.48 11.51
C SER A 87 -14.14 -5.54 10.53
N ASP A 88 -14.37 -5.18 9.26
CA ASP A 88 -13.36 -5.22 8.22
C ASP A 88 -12.87 -3.82 7.88
N PHE A 89 -11.60 -3.70 7.50
CA PHE A 89 -10.99 -2.45 7.05
C PHE A 89 -10.16 -2.71 5.82
N VAL A 90 -10.49 -2.03 4.73
CA VAL A 90 -9.88 -2.24 3.42
C VAL A 90 -8.93 -1.11 3.08
N ARG A 91 -7.72 -1.43 2.63
CA ARG A 91 -6.71 -0.46 2.19
C ARG A 91 -6.17 -0.87 0.83
N VAL A 92 -6.09 0.09 -0.08
CA VAL A 92 -5.32 -0.05 -1.33
C VAL A 92 -4.15 0.92 -1.26
N TYR A 93 -2.95 0.46 -1.61
CA TYR A 93 -1.75 1.28 -1.66
C TYR A 93 -0.80 0.77 -2.74
N THR A 94 0.10 1.62 -3.22
CA THR A 94 1.19 1.22 -4.12
C THR A 94 2.38 0.77 -3.29
N ASP A 95 2.87 -0.45 -3.53
CA ASP A 95 4.10 -0.95 -2.95
C ASP A 95 5.29 -0.33 -3.69
N TYR A 96 5.99 0.61 -3.03
CA TYR A 96 7.12 1.30 -3.64
C TYR A 96 8.33 0.41 -3.95
N SER A 97 8.38 -0.82 -3.43
CA SER A 97 9.47 -1.75 -3.72
C SER A 97 9.43 -2.28 -5.15
N ASP A 98 8.23 -2.44 -5.72
CA ASP A 98 8.04 -2.99 -7.07
C ASP A 98 6.98 -2.26 -7.90
N GLY A 99 6.42 -1.16 -7.39
CA GLY A 99 5.45 -0.30 -8.08
C GLY A 99 4.04 -0.89 -8.19
N ASN A 100 3.81 -2.10 -7.69
CA ASN A 100 2.54 -2.81 -7.84
C ASN A 100 1.50 -2.34 -6.82
N GLU A 101 0.23 -2.41 -7.18
CA GLU A 101 -0.86 -2.12 -6.25
C GLU A 101 -1.11 -3.31 -5.31
N CYS A 102 -1.35 -3.00 -4.05
CA CYS A 102 -1.60 -3.95 -2.98
C CYS A 102 -2.94 -3.65 -2.31
N LEU A 103 -3.71 -4.71 -2.06
CA LEU A 103 -4.99 -4.68 -1.36
C LEU A 103 -4.83 -5.41 -0.03
N LEU A 104 -5.14 -4.73 1.06
CA LEU A 104 -5.14 -5.27 2.42
C LEU A 104 -6.52 -5.21 3.01
N ILE A 105 -6.92 -6.30 3.66
CA ILE A 105 -8.16 -6.39 4.41
C ILE A 105 -7.84 -6.88 5.81
N TRP A 106 -8.11 -6.02 6.80
CA TRP A 106 -7.98 -6.34 8.21
C TRP A 106 -9.35 -6.68 8.79
N ARG A 107 -9.55 -7.94 9.16
CA ARG A 107 -10.77 -8.42 9.80
C ARG A 107 -10.58 -8.58 11.30
N LYS A 108 -11.33 -7.81 12.07
CA LYS A 108 -11.43 -7.95 13.53
C LYS A 108 -12.03 -9.31 13.87
N LYS A 109 -11.32 -10.12 14.64
CA LYS A 109 -11.76 -11.46 15.08
C LYS A 109 -12.27 -11.46 16.51
N LYS A 110 -11.48 -10.91 17.43
CA LYS A 110 -11.80 -10.90 18.85
C LYS A 110 -11.28 -9.61 19.48
N VAL A 111 -11.98 -9.13 20.50
CA VAL A 111 -11.48 -8.12 21.42
C VAL A 111 -11.30 -8.80 22.76
N ASP A 112 -10.11 -8.72 23.32
CA ASP A 112 -9.88 -9.05 24.71
C ASP A 112 -10.57 -7.99 25.58
N LYS A 113 -11.47 -8.42 26.46
CA LYS A 113 -12.29 -7.49 27.26
C LYS A 113 -11.49 -6.89 28.42
N GLU A 114 -10.41 -7.53 28.84
CA GLU A 114 -9.57 -7.11 29.96
C GLU A 114 -8.47 -6.17 29.49
N SER A 115 -7.74 -6.55 28.44
CA SER A 115 -6.66 -5.71 27.90
C SER A 115 -7.13 -4.71 26.85
N GLY A 116 -8.29 -4.95 26.22
CA GLY A 116 -8.75 -4.16 25.08
C GLY A 116 -8.07 -4.52 23.76
N ASP A 117 -7.17 -5.52 23.76
CA ASP A 117 -6.42 -5.91 22.57
C ASP A 117 -7.31 -6.54 21.52
N ILE A 118 -6.99 -6.26 20.26
CA ILE A 118 -7.76 -6.76 19.13
C ILE A 118 -6.95 -7.83 18.39
N THR A 119 -7.51 -9.02 18.29
CA THR A 119 -7.01 -10.05 17.39
C THR A 119 -7.51 -9.78 15.97
N TRP A 120 -6.57 -9.66 15.05
CA TRP A 120 -6.84 -9.40 13.65
C TRP A 120 -6.54 -10.60 12.77
N LYS A 121 -7.31 -10.77 11.70
CA LYS A 121 -6.93 -11.59 10.55
C LYS A 121 -6.65 -10.67 9.36
N LYS A 122 -5.49 -10.84 8.74
CA LYS A 122 -5.08 -10.09 7.55
C LYS A 122 -5.37 -10.92 6.30
N TYR A 123 -5.80 -10.25 5.24
CA TYR A 123 -5.89 -10.79 3.88
C TYR A 123 -5.17 -9.81 2.95
N THR A 124 -4.41 -10.33 2.00
CA THR A 124 -3.39 -9.60 1.25
C THR A 124 -3.43 -10.05 -0.21
N TYR A 125 -3.63 -9.09 -1.11
CA TYR A 125 -3.62 -9.30 -2.56
C TYR A 125 -2.68 -8.31 -3.22
N LYS A 126 -2.10 -8.71 -4.35
CA LYS A 126 -1.23 -7.88 -5.17
C LYS A 126 -1.68 -7.94 -6.62
N PHE A 127 -1.72 -6.78 -7.26
CA PHE A 127 -2.07 -6.66 -8.67
C PHE A 127 -0.83 -6.88 -9.53
N TYR A 128 -1.00 -7.70 -10.56
CA TYR A 128 -0.02 -7.89 -11.63
C TYR A 128 -0.74 -7.67 -12.96
N GLU A 129 -0.18 -6.86 -13.85
CA GLU A 129 -0.84 -6.45 -15.09
C GLU A 129 -1.35 -7.64 -15.93
N ASP A 130 -0.55 -8.71 -16.04
CA ASP A 130 -0.89 -9.89 -16.83
C ASP A 130 -1.81 -10.90 -16.10
N LEU A 131 -1.87 -10.83 -14.76
CA LEU A 131 -2.52 -11.87 -13.94
C LEU A 131 -3.70 -11.37 -13.13
N GLY A 132 -3.91 -10.06 -13.05
CA GLY A 132 -4.87 -9.41 -12.16
C GLY A 132 -4.46 -9.51 -10.69
N TRP A 133 -5.45 -9.42 -9.81
CA TRP A 133 -5.25 -9.50 -8.36
C TRP A 133 -5.01 -10.94 -7.88
N ARG A 134 -3.90 -11.17 -7.16
CA ARG A 134 -3.53 -12.49 -6.64
C ARG A 134 -3.25 -12.45 -5.13
N PRO A 135 -3.63 -13.51 -4.38
CA PRO A 135 -3.27 -13.61 -2.98
C PRO A 135 -1.75 -13.74 -2.84
N VAL A 136 -1.15 -13.03 -1.90
CA VAL A 136 0.31 -13.05 -1.72
C VAL A 136 0.77 -14.13 -0.73
N ASP A 137 -0.14 -14.70 0.04
CA ASP A 137 0.16 -15.74 1.03
C ASP A 137 -1.00 -16.73 1.21
N ASN A 138 -0.71 -17.84 1.89
CA ASN A 138 -1.70 -18.89 2.21
C ASN A 138 -2.69 -18.50 3.31
N SER A 139 -2.51 -17.34 3.97
CA SER A 139 -3.46 -16.83 4.96
C SER A 139 -4.68 -16.17 4.30
N THR A 140 -4.51 -15.78 3.03
CA THR A 140 -5.53 -15.25 2.14
C THR A 140 -6.18 -16.37 1.32
N THR A 141 -7.52 -16.38 1.27
CA THR A 141 -8.26 -17.39 0.50
C THR A 141 -8.05 -17.20 -0.99
N LYS A 142 -8.14 -18.30 -1.76
CA LYS A 142 -8.13 -18.25 -3.22
C LYS A 142 -9.26 -17.36 -3.73
N VAL A 143 -8.93 -16.60 -4.77
CA VAL A 143 -9.87 -15.81 -5.58
C VAL A 143 -10.94 -16.74 -6.16
N LYS A 144 -12.21 -16.37 -6.04
CA LYS A 144 -13.35 -17.12 -6.60
C LYS A 144 -13.83 -16.44 -7.90
N SER A 145 -14.24 -17.21 -8.90
CA SER A 145 -14.99 -16.69 -10.06
C SER A 145 -16.47 -16.55 -9.73
N PHE A 146 -17.18 -15.65 -10.43
CA PHE A 146 -18.62 -15.81 -10.63
C PHE A 146 -18.78 -16.93 -11.68
N ASP A 147 -19.33 -18.07 -11.27
CA ASP A 147 -19.75 -19.15 -12.19
C ASP A 147 -21.17 -18.89 -12.70
#